data_AF-A0AAQ4NZP5-F1
#
_entry.id   AF-A0AAQ4NZP5-F1
#
_cell.length_a   1.000
_cell.length_b   1.000
_cell.length_c   1.000
_cell.angle_alpha   90.00
_cell.angle_beta   90.00
_cell.angle_gamma   90.00
#
_symmetry.space_group_name_H-M   'P 1'
#
loop_
_entity.id
_entity.type
_entity.pdbx_description
1 polymer ?
#
loop_
_entity_poly.entity_id
_entity_poly.type
_entity_poly.pdbx_seq_one_letter_code
_entity_poly.pdbx_strand_id
1 'polypeptide(L)'
;MYALVVQWSIREKNGTWRELSLRDNYLLEDAHLTQKVSVDVTSQDADAWRRVQKGHAEPKLSRVPGCSRGLRQNGSTQHPKSDHDDAQKHLKRSIERLQNYHLWNAYSVCKQRISKKNDPADLGEMSLYHGTSAESSHCIERSGFNRSYAGDRVLYGKGVYFAVNAEYSASRYCPADASGLRRLYVARVLTGRYTLGEPSMKKTPARGGDPTDCFDSLVDNQQQPTMFVIFHDDQAYPEYQSYCFKCSVTCIC
;
A
#
# COMPACT_ATOMS: atom_id res chain seq x y z
N MET A 1 33.33 -8.24 -16.66
CA MET A 1 32.66 -6.95 -16.39
C MET A 1 31.30 -7.09 -17.07
N TYR A 2 30.26 -7.45 -16.31
CA TYR A 2 28.91 -7.61 -16.88
C TYR A 2 28.30 -6.21 -17.00
N ALA A 3 27.95 -5.81 -18.21
CA ALA A 3 27.23 -4.57 -18.45
C ALA A 3 25.78 -4.75 -17.96
N LEU A 4 25.32 -3.83 -17.11
CA LEU A 4 23.94 -3.78 -16.64
C LEU A 4 23.04 -3.50 -17.86
N VAL A 5 21.98 -4.28 -18.06
CA VAL A 5 21.04 -4.17 -19.20
C VAL A 5 19.89 -3.23 -18.85
N VAL A 6 19.61 -3.03 -17.56
CA VAL A 6 18.52 -2.18 -17.05
C VAL A 6 19.03 -1.23 -15.96
N GLN A 7 18.72 0.06 -16.09
CA GLN A 7 18.98 1.09 -15.07
C GLN A 7 17.70 1.35 -14.27
N TRP A 8 17.68 0.90 -13.02
CA TRP A 8 16.58 1.10 -12.08
C TRP A 8 16.69 2.46 -11.40
N SER A 9 15.57 3.15 -11.29
CA SER A 9 15.47 4.46 -10.63
C SER A 9 14.32 4.49 -9.63
N ILE A 10 14.44 5.33 -8.61
CA ILE A 10 13.42 5.56 -7.59
C ILE A 10 12.93 7.00 -7.69
N ARG A 11 11.62 7.21 -7.65
CA ARG A 11 11.04 8.55 -7.63
C ARG A 11 10.87 9.02 -6.20
N GLU A 12 11.49 10.14 -5.88
CA GLU A 12 11.38 10.80 -4.58
C GLU A 12 10.05 11.55 -4.46
N LYS A 13 9.69 11.95 -3.22
CA LYS A 13 8.39 12.58 -2.95
C LYS A 13 8.18 13.92 -3.65
N ASN A 14 9.26 14.63 -3.94
CA ASN A 14 9.28 15.86 -4.74
C ASN A 14 9.06 15.60 -6.25
N GLY A 15 8.88 14.33 -6.64
CA GLY A 15 8.66 13.91 -8.01
C GLY A 15 9.95 13.69 -8.81
N THR A 16 11.13 13.94 -8.24
CA THR A 16 12.40 13.76 -8.94
C THR A 16 12.79 12.29 -9.01
N TRP A 17 13.28 11.87 -10.17
CA TRP A 17 13.85 10.53 -10.35
C TRP A 17 15.30 10.53 -9.91
N ARG A 18 15.64 9.58 -9.03
CA ARG A 18 17.00 9.33 -8.59
C ARG A 18 17.42 7.95 -9.04
N GLU A 19 18.57 7.87 -9.68
CA GLU A 19 19.18 6.59 -10.00
C GLU A 19 19.62 5.86 -8.72
N LEU A 20 19.43 4.56 -8.70
CA LEU A 20 19.92 3.74 -7.61
C LEU A 20 21.45 3.60 -7.70
N SER A 21 22.08 3.33 -6.55
CA SER A 21 23.52 3.07 -6.54
C SER A 21 23.84 1.87 -7.45
N LEU A 22 25.03 1.81 -8.03
CA LEU A 22 25.45 0.66 -8.85
C LEU A 22 25.26 -0.68 -8.11
N ARG A 23 25.45 -0.68 -6.79
CA ARG A 23 25.22 -1.84 -5.92
C ARG A 23 23.74 -2.23 -5.87
N ASP A 24 22.85 -1.28 -5.61
CA ASP A 24 21.42 -1.55 -5.50
C ASP A 24 20.81 -1.90 -6.87
N ASN A 25 21.31 -1.26 -7.94
CA ASN A 25 20.94 -1.57 -9.30
C ASN A 25 21.32 -3.01 -9.67
N TYR A 26 22.53 -3.44 -9.33
CA TYR A 26 23.00 -4.81 -9.50
C TYR A 26 22.16 -5.81 -8.69
N LEU A 27 21.83 -5.49 -7.43
CA LEU A 27 21.02 -6.38 -6.59
C LEU A 27 19.60 -6.57 -7.16
N LEU A 28 19.00 -5.51 -7.70
CA LEU A 28 17.68 -5.57 -8.31
C LEU A 28 17.72 -6.31 -9.66
N GLU A 29 18.74 -6.07 -10.48
CA GLU A 29 18.92 -6.79 -11.74
C GLU A 29 19.21 -8.28 -11.51
N ASP A 30 20.09 -8.63 -10.57
CA ASP A 30 20.35 -10.02 -10.18
C ASP A 30 19.07 -10.68 -9.65
N ALA A 31 18.31 -10.01 -8.79
CA ALA A 31 17.05 -10.55 -8.29
C ALA A 31 16.01 -10.75 -9.39
N HIS A 32 15.94 -9.83 -10.35
CA HIS A 32 15.09 -9.96 -11.53
C HIS A 32 15.49 -11.16 -12.39
N LEU A 33 16.77 -11.28 -12.72
CA LEU A 33 17.33 -12.34 -13.56
C LEU A 33 17.27 -13.72 -12.88
N THR A 34 17.48 -13.77 -11.57
CA THR A 34 17.48 -15.01 -10.79
C THR A 34 16.12 -15.32 -10.16
N GLN A 35 15.09 -14.52 -10.47
CA GLN A 35 13.72 -14.66 -9.95
C GLN A 35 13.63 -14.73 -8.42
N LYS A 36 14.56 -14.07 -7.70
CA LYS A 36 14.53 -13.97 -6.24
C LYS A 36 13.26 -13.26 -5.76
N VAL A 37 12.77 -13.67 -4.59
CA VAL A 37 11.49 -13.22 -4.02
C VAL A 37 11.58 -11.96 -3.17
N SER A 38 12.78 -11.60 -2.74
CA SER A 38 13.05 -10.39 -1.97
C SER A 38 14.49 -9.94 -2.14
N VAL A 39 14.69 -8.62 -2.04
CA VAL A 39 16.01 -7.97 -1.94
C VAL A 39 15.90 -6.86 -0.90
N ASP A 40 16.80 -6.88 0.08
CA ASP A 40 16.95 -5.79 1.05
C ASP A 40 17.79 -4.66 0.41
N VAL A 41 17.18 -3.50 0.20
CA VAL A 41 17.88 -2.30 -0.30
C VAL A 41 18.10 -1.32 0.85
N THR A 42 19.36 -1.02 1.15
CA THR A 42 19.73 -0.07 2.22
C THR A 42 19.81 1.34 1.66
N SER A 43 18.82 2.19 1.95
CA SER A 43 18.88 3.63 1.62
C SER A 43 19.77 4.37 2.63
N GLN A 44 20.87 5.00 2.15
CA GLN A 44 21.79 5.80 2.98
C GLN A 44 21.15 7.09 3.56
N ASP A 45 19.91 7.44 3.22
CA ASP A 45 19.25 8.69 3.64
C ASP A 45 18.72 8.69 5.09
N ALA A 46 19.43 8.07 6.04
CA ALA A 46 19.10 8.17 7.46
C ALA A 46 19.48 9.56 8.05
N ASP A 47 20.49 10.23 7.49
CA ASP A 47 21.08 11.45 8.06
C ASP A 47 20.33 12.74 7.70
N ALA A 48 19.65 12.77 6.54
CA ALA A 48 18.94 13.96 6.06
C ALA A 48 17.75 14.36 6.93
N TRP A 49 17.13 13.41 7.64
CA TRP A 49 15.93 13.66 8.46
C TRP A 49 16.21 14.38 9.78
N ARG A 50 17.45 14.34 10.29
CA ARG A 50 17.80 14.93 11.59
C ARG A 50 17.85 16.47 11.57
N ARG A 51 18.00 17.08 10.39
CA ARG A 51 18.03 18.56 10.23
C ARG A 51 16.65 19.22 10.22
N VAL A 52 15.58 18.48 9.88
CA VAL A 52 14.24 19.06 9.72
C VAL A 52 13.50 19.22 11.06
N GLN A 53 13.90 18.53 12.13
CA GLN A 53 13.24 18.64 13.44
C GLN A 53 13.65 19.85 14.29
N LYS A 54 14.67 20.63 13.90
CA LYS A 54 15.16 21.76 14.72
C LYS A 54 14.38 23.07 14.59
N GLY A 55 13.27 23.11 13.88
CA GLY A 55 12.49 24.32 13.77
C GLY A 55 11.03 24.03 13.53
N HIS A 56 10.27 23.73 14.58
CA HIS A 56 8.90 24.20 14.75
C HIS A 56 8.49 23.97 16.21
N ALA A 57 8.21 25.06 16.91
CA ALA A 57 7.69 25.06 18.27
C ALA A 57 6.33 24.35 18.33
N GLU A 58 6.13 23.52 19.34
CA GLU A 58 4.83 22.92 19.64
C GLU A 58 3.79 24.00 20.04
N PRO A 59 2.55 23.95 19.53
CA PRO A 59 1.45 24.70 20.14
C PRO A 59 0.98 23.98 21.40
N LYS A 60 1.17 24.64 22.55
CA LYS A 60 0.62 24.24 23.85
C LYS A 60 -0.91 24.36 23.82
N LEU A 61 -1.62 23.28 24.16
CA LEU A 61 -3.05 23.36 24.52
C LEU A 61 -3.18 23.91 25.95
N SER A 62 -3.89 25.03 26.10
CA SER A 62 -4.27 25.63 27.38
C SER A 62 -5.54 24.99 27.97
N ARG A 63 -5.52 24.66 29.26
CA ARG A 63 -6.72 24.41 30.09
C ARG A 63 -7.13 25.69 30.83
N VAL A 64 -8.43 25.90 30.98
CA VAL A 64 -9.10 27.01 31.72
C VAL A 64 -9.44 26.50 33.16
N PRO A 65 -9.50 27.35 34.21
CA PRO A 65 -8.95 27.02 35.53
C PRO A 65 -9.94 26.74 36.69
N GLY A 66 -9.38 26.25 37.80
CA GLY A 66 -9.94 26.15 39.16
C GLY A 66 -9.68 24.75 39.76
N CYS A 67 -9.11 24.51 40.96
CA CYS A 67 -8.95 25.31 42.16
C CYS A 67 -7.80 24.75 43.05
N SER A 68 -6.98 25.66 43.59
CA SER A 68 -6.28 25.72 44.90
C SER A 68 -5.32 24.63 45.48
N ARG A 69 -4.07 25.12 45.69
CA ARG A 69 -3.22 25.19 46.92
C ARG A 69 -2.37 24.00 47.40
N GLY A 70 -1.08 24.31 47.65
CA GLY A 70 -0.13 23.64 48.56
C GLY A 70 1.26 23.37 47.94
N LEU A 71 2.22 24.31 47.99
CA LEU A 71 3.31 24.48 48.98
C LEU A 71 4.59 23.59 48.79
N ARG A 72 5.68 24.29 48.42
CA ARG A 72 7.11 24.24 48.86
C ARG A 72 8.05 23.03 48.62
N GLN A 73 9.12 23.38 47.89
CA GLN A 73 10.58 23.27 48.15
C GLN A 73 11.37 21.94 48.04
N ASN A 74 12.39 22.03 47.17
CA ASN A 74 13.81 21.62 47.24
C ASN A 74 14.19 20.17 47.59
N GLY A 75 14.95 19.56 46.67
CA GLY A 75 15.77 18.38 46.93
C GLY A 75 16.72 18.09 45.77
N SER A 76 18.01 18.35 45.99
CA SER A 76 19.13 17.96 45.13
C SER A 76 19.25 16.45 45.02
N THR A 77 19.41 15.88 43.82
CA THR A 77 20.01 14.55 43.66
C THR A 77 20.73 14.41 42.33
N GLN A 78 21.83 13.67 42.42
CA GLN A 78 22.90 13.38 41.47
C GLN A 78 22.45 12.95 40.06
N HIS A 79 23.34 13.20 39.09
CA HIS A 79 23.27 12.70 37.72
C HIS A 79 23.10 11.17 37.65
N PRO A 80 22.14 10.67 36.86
CA PRO A 80 22.31 9.46 36.09
C PRO A 80 22.90 9.85 34.72
N LYS A 81 24.03 9.23 34.36
CA LYS A 81 24.51 9.22 32.98
C LYS A 81 23.38 8.63 32.13
N SER A 82 22.79 9.44 31.25
CA SER A 82 21.85 8.95 30.26
C SER A 82 22.65 8.16 29.23
N ASP A 83 22.57 6.83 29.32
CA ASP A 83 22.90 5.95 28.21
C ASP A 83 21.93 6.31 27.07
N HIS A 84 22.37 7.22 26.21
CA HIS A 84 21.77 7.45 24.90
C HIS A 84 22.13 6.26 24.01
N ASP A 85 21.50 5.12 24.26
CA ASP A 85 21.25 4.16 23.20
C ASP A 85 20.16 4.76 22.30
N ASP A 86 20.57 5.75 21.51
CA ASP A 86 19.88 6.17 20.30
C ASP A 86 19.98 5.00 19.32
N ALA A 87 19.19 3.95 19.56
CA ALA A 87 18.98 2.86 18.63
C ALA A 87 18.37 3.50 17.37
N GLN A 88 19.25 3.80 16.41
CA GLN A 88 18.93 4.27 15.09
C GLN A 88 17.99 3.23 14.47
N LYS A 89 16.67 3.47 14.60
CA LYS A 89 15.64 2.57 14.11
C LYS A 89 15.69 2.62 12.58
N HIS A 90 16.55 1.77 12.01
CA HIS A 90 16.74 1.67 10.58
C HIS A 90 15.37 1.44 9.93
N LEU A 91 15.05 2.32 8.98
CA LEU A 91 13.79 2.27 8.25
C LEU A 91 13.84 1.06 7.30
N LYS A 92 13.55 -0.14 7.82
CA LYS A 92 13.38 -1.34 6.99
C LYS A 92 12.26 -1.07 5.99
N ARG A 93 12.62 -1.09 4.71
CA ARG A 93 11.73 -1.11 3.57
C ARG A 93 12.04 -2.39 2.80
N SER A 94 11.09 -3.30 2.74
CA SER A 94 11.19 -4.51 1.92
C SER A 94 9.98 -4.60 1.00
N ILE A 95 10.21 -5.11 -0.21
CA ILE A 95 9.17 -5.49 -1.16
C ILE A 95 9.33 -7.00 -1.37
N GLU A 96 8.26 -7.74 -1.15
CA GLU A 96 8.20 -9.19 -1.26
C GLU A 96 7.24 -9.54 -2.39
N ARG A 97 7.69 -10.39 -3.34
CA ARG A 97 6.82 -10.93 -4.37
C ARG A 97 6.02 -12.09 -3.79
N LEU A 98 4.71 -12.03 -3.88
CA LEU A 98 3.86 -13.14 -3.49
C LEU A 98 3.80 -14.16 -4.64
N GLN A 99 4.04 -15.42 -4.30
CA GLN A 99 4.01 -16.54 -5.24
C GLN A 99 3.01 -17.60 -4.76
N ASN A 100 1.73 -17.29 -4.91
CA ASN A 100 0.65 -18.22 -4.58
C ASN A 100 0.07 -18.80 -5.87
N TYR A 101 0.46 -20.03 -6.19
CA TYR A 101 0.06 -20.73 -7.42
C TYR A 101 -1.46 -20.88 -7.55
N HIS A 102 -2.18 -21.12 -6.44
CA HIS A 102 -3.63 -21.30 -6.46
C HIS A 102 -4.35 -19.98 -6.77
N LEU A 103 -3.93 -18.88 -6.14
CA LEU A 103 -4.48 -17.56 -6.43
C LEU A 103 -4.16 -17.12 -7.85
N TRP A 104 -2.93 -17.39 -8.33
CA TRP A 104 -2.54 -17.09 -9.70
C TRP A 104 -3.39 -17.84 -10.73
N ASN A 105 -3.69 -19.11 -10.49
CA ASN A 105 -4.54 -19.91 -11.37
C ASN A 105 -5.99 -19.41 -11.38
N ALA A 106 -6.57 -19.12 -10.21
CA ALA A 106 -7.91 -18.56 -10.11
C ALA A 106 -8.00 -17.22 -10.87
N TYR A 107 -7.02 -16.35 -10.64
CA TYR A 107 -6.87 -15.09 -11.37
C TYR A 107 -6.76 -15.28 -12.89
N SER A 108 -5.94 -16.23 -13.33
CA SER A 108 -5.73 -16.51 -14.75
C SER A 108 -7.01 -17.01 -15.44
N VAL A 109 -7.81 -17.85 -14.76
CA VAL A 109 -9.12 -18.28 -15.26
C VAL A 109 -10.11 -17.10 -15.31
N CYS A 110 -10.12 -16.26 -14.28
CA CYS A 110 -10.94 -15.04 -14.24
C CYS A 110 -10.58 -14.08 -15.39
N LYS A 111 -9.28 -13.89 -15.66
CA LYS A 111 -8.76 -13.13 -16.79
C LYS A 111 -9.30 -13.64 -18.11
N GLN A 112 -9.21 -14.95 -18.36
CA GLN A 112 -9.76 -15.56 -19.58
C GLN A 112 -11.28 -15.37 -19.70
N ARG A 113 -12.02 -15.48 -18.59
CA ARG A 113 -13.47 -15.25 -18.56
C ARG A 113 -13.82 -13.81 -18.95
N ILE A 114 -13.15 -12.82 -18.36
CA ILE A 114 -13.37 -11.40 -18.69
C ILE A 114 -12.94 -11.09 -20.12
N SER A 115 -11.80 -11.61 -20.58
CA SER A 115 -11.33 -11.45 -21.98
C SER A 115 -12.24 -12.09 -23.02
N LYS A 116 -13.02 -13.13 -22.67
CA LYS A 116 -14.02 -13.70 -23.57
C LYS A 116 -15.34 -12.94 -23.55
N LYS A 117 -15.70 -12.35 -22.40
CA LYS A 117 -16.92 -11.56 -22.23
C LYS A 117 -16.81 -10.19 -22.88
N ASN A 118 -15.63 -9.59 -22.83
CA ASN A 118 -15.37 -8.23 -23.31
C ASN A 118 -14.42 -8.25 -24.52
N ASP A 119 -14.31 -7.11 -25.21
CA ASP A 119 -13.24 -6.90 -26.17
C ASP A 119 -11.87 -6.97 -25.48
N PRO A 120 -10.80 -7.44 -26.14
CA PRO A 120 -9.46 -7.48 -25.55
C PRO A 120 -8.95 -6.13 -25.03
N ALA A 121 -9.40 -5.02 -25.63
CA ALA A 121 -9.11 -3.66 -25.18
C ALA A 121 -9.75 -3.32 -23.82
N ASP A 122 -10.81 -4.02 -23.42
CA ASP A 122 -11.60 -3.80 -22.21
C ASP A 122 -11.28 -4.82 -21.11
N LEU A 123 -10.10 -5.43 -21.13
CA LEU A 123 -9.66 -6.31 -20.04
C LEU A 123 -9.39 -5.51 -18.76
N GLY A 124 -8.84 -4.30 -18.90
CA GLY A 124 -8.55 -3.42 -17.77
C GLY A 124 -7.62 -4.05 -16.72
N GLU A 125 -6.57 -4.76 -17.12
CA GLU A 125 -5.61 -5.30 -16.16
C GLU A 125 -4.72 -4.16 -15.63
N MET A 126 -4.89 -3.82 -14.35
CA MET A 126 -4.20 -2.71 -13.70
C MET A 126 -3.44 -3.16 -12.46
N SER A 127 -2.29 -2.57 -12.22
CA SER A 127 -1.60 -2.64 -10.92
C SER A 127 -2.19 -1.57 -10.00
N LEU A 128 -2.87 -2.00 -8.93
CA LEU A 128 -3.56 -1.11 -7.99
C LEU A 128 -3.14 -1.41 -6.54
N TYR A 129 -3.44 -0.49 -5.63
CA TYR A 129 -2.93 -0.52 -4.26
C TYR A 129 -4.00 -0.84 -3.23
N HIS A 130 -3.71 -1.77 -2.33
CA HIS A 130 -4.60 -2.14 -1.23
C HIS A 130 -3.87 -2.05 0.12
N GLY A 131 -4.31 -1.13 0.97
CA GLY A 131 -3.79 -0.99 2.32
C GLY A 131 -4.52 -1.93 3.28
N THR A 132 -3.77 -2.58 4.16
CA THR A 132 -4.35 -3.48 5.16
C THR A 132 -3.58 -3.43 6.49
N SER A 133 -4.18 -3.95 7.55
CA SER A 133 -3.49 -4.21 8.81
C SER A 133 -2.61 -5.46 8.74
N ALA A 134 -1.73 -5.62 9.74
CA ALA A 134 -0.88 -6.80 9.88
C ALA A 134 -1.68 -8.09 10.10
N GLU A 135 -2.75 -7.98 10.88
CA GLU A 135 -3.60 -9.10 11.25
C GLU A 135 -4.32 -9.67 10.02
N SER A 136 -4.75 -8.79 9.10
CA SER A 136 -5.43 -9.17 7.87
C SER A 136 -4.48 -9.58 6.74
N SER A 137 -3.18 -9.28 6.83
CA SER A 137 -2.23 -9.59 5.73
C SER A 137 -2.10 -11.09 5.49
N HIS A 138 -2.05 -11.88 6.58
CA HIS A 138 -1.92 -13.34 6.48
C HIS A 138 -3.11 -13.98 5.75
N CYS A 139 -4.31 -13.43 5.91
CA CYS A 139 -5.50 -13.88 5.18
C CYS A 139 -5.36 -13.60 3.68
N ILE A 140 -4.85 -12.43 3.30
CA ILE A 140 -4.65 -12.04 1.89
C ILE A 140 -3.59 -12.92 1.24
N GLU A 141 -2.47 -13.17 1.91
CA GLU A 141 -1.37 -14.01 1.42
C GLU A 141 -1.83 -15.44 1.11
N ARG A 142 -2.69 -15.98 1.98
CA ARG A 142 -3.16 -17.37 1.90
C ARG A 142 -4.35 -17.53 0.96
N SER A 143 -5.32 -16.63 1.05
CA SER A 143 -6.67 -16.82 0.49
C SER A 143 -7.09 -15.71 -0.48
N GLY A 144 -6.23 -14.73 -0.73
CA GLY A 144 -6.54 -13.60 -1.61
C GLY A 144 -7.44 -12.55 -0.94
N PHE A 145 -7.91 -11.60 -1.74
CA PHE A 145 -8.82 -10.57 -1.27
C PHE A 145 -10.24 -11.12 -1.18
N ASN A 146 -10.92 -10.86 -0.05
CA ASN A 146 -12.24 -11.40 0.19
C ASN A 146 -13.23 -10.28 0.55
N ARG A 147 -14.26 -10.12 -0.27
CA ARG A 147 -15.28 -9.06 -0.08
C ARG A 147 -16.10 -9.19 1.20
N SER A 148 -16.14 -10.37 1.83
CA SER A 148 -16.86 -10.57 3.09
C SER A 148 -16.26 -9.76 4.25
N TYR A 149 -15.01 -9.29 4.11
CA TYR A 149 -14.36 -8.38 5.04
C TYR A 149 -14.63 -6.90 4.75
N ALA A 150 -15.47 -6.57 3.75
CA ALA A 150 -15.89 -5.20 3.51
C ALA A 150 -16.64 -4.66 4.74
N GLY A 151 -16.12 -3.60 5.36
CA GLY A 151 -16.75 -2.97 6.51
C GLY A 151 -18.11 -2.34 6.17
N ASP A 152 -18.91 -2.03 7.20
CA ASP A 152 -20.26 -1.50 7.02
C ASP A 152 -20.33 -0.09 6.41
N ARG A 153 -19.21 0.64 6.39
CA ARG A 153 -19.08 2.02 5.89
C ARG A 153 -18.35 2.06 4.55
N VAL A 154 -19.02 1.60 3.50
CA VAL A 154 -18.55 1.64 2.11
C VAL A 154 -19.24 2.74 1.31
N LEU A 155 -18.54 3.32 0.32
CA LEU A 155 -19.04 4.44 -0.48
C LEU A 155 -19.46 4.04 -1.89
N TYR A 156 -18.81 3.05 -2.48
CA TYR A 156 -18.98 2.70 -3.91
C TYR A 156 -19.36 1.23 -4.09
N GLY A 157 -19.92 0.61 -3.04
CA GLY A 157 -20.40 -0.76 -3.04
C GLY A 157 -19.68 -1.68 -2.06
N LYS A 158 -20.29 -2.83 -1.78
CA LYS A 158 -19.84 -3.85 -0.81
C LYS A 158 -18.89 -4.86 -1.46
N GLY A 159 -17.76 -4.37 -1.94
CA GLY A 159 -16.71 -5.15 -2.59
C GLY A 159 -15.33 -4.88 -1.99
N VAL A 160 -14.28 -5.35 -2.68
CA VAL A 160 -12.89 -5.10 -2.31
C VAL A 160 -12.41 -3.83 -3.03
N TYR A 161 -11.79 -2.93 -2.28
CA TYR A 161 -11.36 -1.61 -2.74
C TYR A 161 -9.90 -1.58 -3.13
N PHE A 162 -9.58 -0.95 -4.25
CA PHE A 162 -8.22 -0.75 -4.73
C PHE A 162 -8.04 0.71 -5.18
N ALA A 163 -6.99 1.36 -4.70
CA ALA A 163 -6.66 2.73 -5.08
C ALA A 163 -5.70 2.75 -6.27
N VAL A 164 -5.85 3.74 -7.15
CA VAL A 164 -4.88 4.03 -8.21
C VAL A 164 -3.60 4.63 -7.64
N ASN A 165 -3.70 5.43 -6.58
CA ASN A 165 -2.54 6.04 -5.92
C ASN A 165 -2.19 5.30 -4.62
N ALA A 166 -0.95 4.81 -4.53
CA ALA A 166 -0.38 4.18 -3.35
C ALA A 166 -0.56 5.02 -2.08
N GLU A 167 -0.38 6.34 -2.18
CA GLU A 167 -0.47 7.27 -1.04
C GLU A 167 -1.83 7.23 -0.35
N TYR A 168 -2.90 7.05 -1.13
CA TYR A 168 -4.26 6.96 -0.58
C TYR A 168 -4.39 5.73 0.33
N SER A 169 -3.96 4.57 -0.15
CA SER A 169 -3.95 3.31 0.60
C SER A 169 -2.99 3.37 1.80
N ALA A 170 -1.78 3.85 1.57
CA ALA A 170 -0.69 4.01 2.53
C ALA A 170 -1.03 4.87 3.75
N SER A 171 -1.65 6.02 3.52
CA SER A 171 -1.89 7.03 4.56
C SER A 171 -3.07 6.70 5.45
N ARG A 172 -4.10 6.03 4.89
CA ARG A 172 -5.39 5.81 5.55
C ARG A 172 -5.66 4.38 5.97
N TYR A 173 -5.11 3.40 5.25
CA TYR A 173 -5.51 1.99 5.37
C TYR A 173 -4.36 1.04 5.73
N CYS A 174 -3.15 1.57 5.94
CA CYS A 174 -1.99 0.80 6.41
C CYS A 174 -1.66 1.21 7.86
N PRO A 175 -2.40 0.73 8.88
CA PRO A 175 -2.03 0.95 10.27
C PRO A 175 -0.67 0.30 10.56
N ALA A 176 0.09 0.92 11.46
CA ALA A 176 1.37 0.38 11.91
C ALA A 176 1.12 -0.73 12.95
N ASP A 177 1.84 -1.85 12.83
CA ASP A 177 1.82 -2.91 13.83
C ASP A 177 2.65 -2.54 15.08
N ALA A 178 2.75 -3.46 16.04
CA ALA A 178 3.51 -3.26 17.29
C ALA A 178 4.99 -2.90 17.06
N SER A 179 5.58 -3.30 15.92
CA SER A 179 6.95 -2.93 15.57
C SER A 179 7.05 -1.55 14.91
N GLY A 180 5.91 -1.01 14.46
CA GLY A 180 5.78 0.23 13.70
C GLY A 180 5.67 0.00 12.19
N LEU A 181 5.55 -1.25 11.74
CA LEU A 181 5.56 -1.63 10.32
C LEU A 181 4.17 -1.56 9.71
N ARG A 182 4.08 -0.98 8.52
CA ARG A 182 2.84 -0.84 7.73
C ARG A 182 2.92 -1.74 6.50
N ARG A 183 1.79 -2.32 6.10
CA ARG A 183 1.70 -3.24 4.96
C ARG A 183 0.81 -2.68 3.86
N LEU A 184 1.34 -2.64 2.65
CA LEU A 184 0.65 -2.19 1.45
C LEU A 184 0.86 -3.22 0.35
N TYR A 185 -0.24 -3.66 -0.26
CA TYR A 185 -0.22 -4.56 -1.40
C TYR A 185 -0.27 -3.79 -2.72
N VAL A 186 0.51 -4.27 -3.68
CA VAL A 186 0.30 -4.04 -5.10
C VAL A 186 -0.38 -5.29 -5.65
N ALA A 187 -1.57 -5.11 -6.22
CA ALA A 187 -2.37 -6.19 -6.77
C ALA A 187 -2.58 -5.99 -8.27
N ARG A 188 -2.51 -7.08 -9.03
CA ARG A 188 -3.06 -7.12 -10.38
C ARG A 188 -4.56 -7.25 -10.28
N VAL A 189 -5.29 -6.27 -10.79
CA VAL A 189 -6.75 -6.22 -10.72
C VAL A 189 -7.30 -6.16 -12.14
N LEU A 190 -8.26 -7.04 -12.45
CA LEU A 190 -8.98 -7.02 -13.71
C LEU A 190 -10.15 -6.05 -13.58
N THR A 191 -9.97 -4.78 -13.91
CA THR A 191 -11.04 -3.77 -13.75
C THR A 191 -12.14 -3.91 -14.80
N GLY A 192 -11.83 -4.49 -15.96
CA GLY A 192 -12.77 -4.71 -17.05
C GLY A 192 -13.51 -3.44 -17.47
N ARG A 193 -14.77 -3.58 -17.90
CA ARG A 193 -15.64 -2.41 -18.07
C ARG A 193 -16.20 -2.00 -16.71
N TYR A 194 -16.15 -0.71 -16.40
CA TYR A 194 -16.57 -0.18 -15.09
C TYR A 194 -17.68 0.86 -15.20
N THR A 195 -18.38 1.07 -14.08
CA THR A 195 -19.40 2.11 -13.92
C THR A 195 -19.35 2.73 -12.52
N LEU A 196 -20.06 3.83 -12.29
CA LEU A 196 -20.13 4.47 -10.98
C LEU A 196 -20.71 3.52 -9.92
N GLY A 197 -20.06 3.49 -8.75
CA GLY A 197 -20.51 2.72 -7.60
C GLY A 197 -21.36 3.51 -6.63
N GLU A 198 -22.24 2.82 -5.91
CA GLU A 198 -23.08 3.37 -4.86
C GLU A 198 -23.02 2.49 -3.60
N PRO A 199 -23.20 3.05 -2.38
CA PRO A 199 -23.00 2.33 -1.12
C PRO A 199 -23.80 1.02 -0.97
N SER A 200 -25.01 0.98 -1.54
CA SER A 200 -25.95 -0.15 -1.40
C SER A 200 -25.62 -1.34 -2.32
N MET A 201 -24.76 -1.15 -3.32
CA MET A 201 -24.48 -2.16 -4.35
C MET A 201 -23.75 -3.36 -3.77
N LYS A 202 -24.28 -4.56 -4.01
CA LYS A 202 -23.67 -5.86 -3.65
C LYS A 202 -23.09 -6.61 -4.85
N LYS A 203 -23.30 -6.08 -6.05
CA LYS A 203 -22.79 -6.53 -7.33
C LYS A 203 -22.80 -5.35 -8.30
N THR A 204 -22.07 -5.47 -9.40
CA THR A 204 -22.13 -4.53 -10.52
C THR A 204 -23.49 -4.60 -11.24
N PRO A 205 -23.98 -3.47 -11.78
CA PRO A 205 -25.24 -3.44 -12.54
C PRO A 205 -25.05 -3.99 -13.96
N ALA A 206 -26.16 -4.26 -14.64
CA ALA A 206 -26.19 -4.63 -16.05
C ALA A 206 -25.74 -3.46 -16.95
N ARG A 207 -25.10 -3.76 -18.08
CA ARG A 207 -24.61 -2.76 -19.06
C ARG A 207 -25.66 -2.35 -20.10
N GLY A 208 -26.73 -3.12 -20.21
CA GLY A 208 -27.79 -2.92 -21.19
C GLY A 208 -29.04 -3.71 -20.84
N GLY A 209 -29.76 -4.16 -21.87
CA GLY A 209 -31.03 -4.89 -21.69
C GLY A 209 -30.88 -6.32 -21.19
N ASP A 210 -29.71 -6.95 -21.36
CA ASP A 210 -29.43 -8.28 -20.83
C ASP A 210 -28.99 -8.19 -19.35
N PRO A 211 -29.78 -8.72 -18.39
CA PRO A 211 -29.46 -8.65 -16.97
C PRO A 211 -28.28 -9.54 -16.56
N THR A 212 -27.81 -10.43 -17.44
CA THR A 212 -26.65 -11.30 -17.20
C THR A 212 -25.34 -10.63 -17.63
N ASP A 213 -25.41 -9.61 -18.50
CA ASP A 213 -24.25 -8.82 -18.92
C ASP A 213 -24.00 -7.64 -17.98
N CYS A 214 -23.29 -7.90 -16.88
CA CYS A 214 -22.90 -6.87 -15.91
C CYS A 214 -21.54 -6.24 -16.21
N PHE A 215 -21.34 -5.02 -15.71
CA PHE A 215 -20.02 -4.42 -15.57
C PHE A 215 -19.09 -5.31 -14.72
N ASP A 216 -17.78 -5.13 -14.85
CA ASP A 216 -16.77 -5.93 -14.16
C ASP A 216 -16.35 -5.32 -12.83
N SER A 217 -16.34 -3.99 -12.72
CA SER A 217 -16.02 -3.28 -11.48
C SER A 217 -16.83 -1.98 -11.33
N LEU A 218 -16.77 -1.39 -10.13
CA LEU A 218 -17.30 -0.06 -9.86
C LEU A 218 -16.17 0.94 -9.62
N VAL A 219 -16.43 2.21 -9.85
CA VAL A 219 -15.47 3.32 -9.65
C VAL A 219 -16.10 4.48 -8.89
N ASP A 220 -15.24 5.32 -8.32
CA ASP A 220 -15.61 6.59 -7.68
C ASP A 220 -15.95 7.69 -8.69
N ASN A 221 -15.30 7.67 -9.86
CA ASN A 221 -15.50 8.65 -10.92
C ASN A 221 -15.40 7.96 -12.29
N GLN A 222 -16.37 8.19 -13.17
CA GLN A 222 -16.44 7.52 -14.48
C GLN A 222 -15.35 7.99 -15.47
N GLN A 223 -14.95 9.26 -15.40
CA GLN A 223 -14.03 9.87 -16.36
C GLN A 223 -12.58 9.69 -15.96
N GLN A 224 -12.31 9.83 -14.66
CA GLN A 224 -10.99 9.66 -14.08
C GLN A 224 -11.10 8.89 -12.75
N PRO A 225 -11.20 7.55 -12.81
CA PRO A 225 -11.23 6.73 -11.61
C PRO A 225 -9.97 6.92 -10.77
N THR A 226 -10.14 7.12 -9.47
CA THR A 226 -9.03 7.03 -8.51
C THR A 226 -9.12 5.78 -7.63
N MET A 227 -10.26 5.08 -7.74
CA MET A 227 -10.60 3.92 -6.95
C MET A 227 -11.43 2.93 -7.75
N PHE A 228 -11.14 1.64 -7.58
CA PHE A 228 -11.89 0.54 -8.15
C PHE A 228 -12.43 -0.37 -7.05
N VAL A 229 -13.65 -0.89 -7.26
CA VAL A 229 -14.29 -1.87 -6.38
C VAL A 229 -14.65 -3.11 -7.18
N ILE A 230 -14.10 -4.26 -6.78
CA ILE A 230 -14.39 -5.57 -7.40
C ILE A 230 -15.29 -6.41 -6.50
N PHE A 231 -16.05 -7.32 -7.12
CA PHE A 231 -17.02 -8.19 -6.43
C PHE A 231 -16.69 -9.67 -6.52
N HIS A 232 -15.66 -10.05 -7.27
CA HIS A 232 -15.18 -11.42 -7.37
C HIS A 232 -13.77 -11.53 -6.77
N ASP A 233 -13.58 -12.48 -5.87
CA ASP A 233 -12.35 -12.62 -5.08
C ASP A 233 -11.16 -13.07 -5.96
N ASP A 234 -11.44 -13.74 -7.08
CA ASP A 234 -10.48 -14.17 -8.10
C ASP A 234 -10.13 -13.08 -9.13
N GLN A 235 -10.76 -11.89 -9.06
CA GLN A 235 -10.54 -10.79 -9.99
C GLN A 235 -9.29 -9.96 -9.65
N ALA A 236 -8.65 -10.27 -8.51
CA ALA A 236 -7.39 -9.66 -8.10
C ALA A 236 -6.37 -10.69 -7.61
N TYR A 237 -5.11 -10.48 -7.97
CA TYR A 237 -3.96 -11.25 -7.49
C TYR A 237 -3.02 -10.33 -6.69
N PRO A 238 -2.74 -10.61 -5.40
CA PRO A 238 -1.74 -9.85 -4.66
C PRO A 238 -0.35 -10.22 -5.19
N GLU A 239 0.27 -9.31 -5.95
CA GLU A 239 1.53 -9.59 -6.64
C GLU A 239 2.74 -9.25 -5.79
N TYR A 240 2.67 -8.12 -5.08
CA TYR A 240 3.72 -7.65 -4.20
C TYR A 240 3.16 -7.15 -2.87
N GLN A 241 3.94 -7.32 -1.81
CA GLN A 241 3.71 -6.74 -0.51
C GLN A 241 4.89 -5.86 -0.13
N SER A 242 4.60 -4.64 0.33
CA SER A 242 5.61 -3.72 0.81
C SER A 242 5.47 -3.49 2.31
N TYR A 243 6.60 -3.41 3.02
CA TYR A 243 6.68 -3.14 4.44
C TYR A 243 7.40 -1.81 4.68
N CYS A 244 6.82 -0.89 5.45
CA CYS A 244 7.42 0.43 5.73
C CYS A 244 7.10 0.96 7.14
N PHE A 245 8.08 1.56 7.83
CA PHE A 245 7.87 2.17 9.16
C PHE A 245 7.19 3.56 9.14
N LYS A 246 7.22 4.26 8.00
CA LYS A 246 6.46 5.47 7.70
C LYS A 246 6.05 5.44 6.24
N CYS A 247 4.75 5.32 5.99
CA CYS A 247 4.23 5.27 4.63
C CYS A 247 4.27 6.67 4.01
N SER A 248 5.34 6.92 3.28
CA SER A 248 5.37 7.96 2.26
C SER A 248 6.02 7.28 1.06
N VAL A 249 5.23 6.37 0.51
CA VAL A 249 5.65 5.41 -0.48
C VAL A 249 5.07 5.87 -1.80
N THR A 250 5.96 6.38 -2.65
CA THR A 250 5.75 6.38 -4.10
C THR A 250 6.28 5.03 -4.58
N CYS A 251 5.45 3.98 -4.52
CA CYS A 251 5.83 2.67 -5.04
C CYS A 251 5.62 2.68 -6.54
N ILE A 252 6.69 2.46 -7.29
CA ILE A 252 6.68 2.32 -8.75
C ILE A 252 6.74 0.84 -9.07
N CYS A 253 5.83 0.38 -9.92
CA CYS A 253 5.99 -0.78 -10.78
C CYS A 253 5.65 -0.31 -12.19
#